data_AF-A0A2W5H029-F1
#
_entry.id   AF-A0A2W5H029-F1
#
_cell.length_a   1.000
_cell.length_b   1.000
_cell.length_c   1.000
_cell.angle_alpha   90.00
_cell.angle_beta   90.00
_cell.angle_gamma   90.00
#
_symmetry.space_group_name_H-M   'P 1'
#
loop_
_entity.id
_entity.type
_entity.pdbx_description
1 polymer ?
#
loop_
_entity_poly.entity_id
_entity_poly.type
_entity_poly.pdbx_seq_one_letter_code
_entity_poly.pdbx_strand_id
1 'polypeptide(L)'
;MDNGNMFFLWCIITSVTVLATIFAIRYLRNKENMALIERGLNPLKDEVQKARPRPFASLRIGLPLLGAGFGLFLASVIDLNMGHIGDEITGVYFGLITALCGLGFFLSYKIEMKWWKEDEDRRK
;
A
#
# COMPACT_ATOMS: atom_id res chain seq x y z
N MET A 1 22.71 -24.41 -19.55
CA MET A 1 22.82 -23.13 -18.83
C MET A 1 22.61 -23.45 -17.37
N ASP A 2 23.59 -23.14 -16.51
CA ASP A 2 23.45 -23.38 -15.08
C ASP A 2 22.27 -22.59 -14.52
N ASN A 3 21.50 -23.22 -13.63
CA ASN A 3 20.31 -22.62 -13.03
C ASN A 3 20.62 -21.23 -12.40
N GLY A 4 21.84 -21.06 -11.87
CA GLY A 4 22.31 -19.77 -11.32
C GLY A 4 22.33 -18.62 -12.34
N ASN A 5 22.76 -18.86 -13.58
CA ASN A 5 22.76 -17.83 -14.63
C ASN A 5 21.33 -17.48 -15.08
N MET A 6 20.40 -18.43 -15.01
CA MET A 6 19.00 -18.21 -15.38
C MET A 6 18.27 -17.30 -14.37
N PHE A 7 18.52 -17.48 -13.07
CA PHE A 7 17.99 -16.60 -12.02
C PHE A 7 18.50 -15.17 -12.18
N PHE A 8 19.79 -15.00 -12.46
CA PHE A 8 20.40 -13.67 -12.61
C PHE A 8 19.79 -12.90 -13.80
N LEU A 9 19.57 -13.56 -14.93
CA LEU A 9 18.89 -12.97 -16.09
C LEU A 9 17.44 -12.58 -15.78
N TRP A 10 16.71 -13.39 -15.01
CA TRP A 10 15.34 -13.08 -14.59
C TRP A 10 15.26 -11.82 -13.70
N CYS A 11 16.19 -11.65 -12.77
CA CYS A 11 16.27 -10.45 -11.93
C CYS A 11 16.56 -9.18 -12.74
N ILE A 12 17.39 -9.30 -13.79
CA ILE A 12 17.71 -8.16 -14.67
C ILE A 12 16.49 -7.76 -15.49
N ILE A 13 15.82 -8.73 -16.13
CA ILE A 13 14.65 -8.46 -17.00
C ILE A 13 13.50 -7.80 -16.21
N THR A 14 13.20 -8.33 -15.03
CA THR A 14 12.14 -7.80 -14.18
C THR A 14 12.44 -6.37 -13.74
N SER A 15 13.69 -6.10 -13.32
CA SER A 15 14.13 -4.76 -12.92
C SER A 15 14.03 -3.73 -14.05
N VAL A 16 14.45 -4.11 -15.27
CA VAL A 16 14.36 -3.25 -16.46
C VAL A 16 12.91 -2.96 -16.84
N THR A 17 12.03 -3.95 -16.75
CA THR A 17 10.60 -3.80 -17.09
C THR A 17 9.89 -2.83 -16.15
N VAL A 18 10.19 -2.91 -14.84
CA VAL A 18 9.63 -1.99 -13.84
C VAL A 18 10.06 -0.55 -14.12
N LEU A 19 11.34 -0.32 -14.40
CA LEU A 19 11.85 1.02 -14.74
C LEU A 19 11.22 1.55 -16.03
N ALA A 20 11.10 0.72 -17.07
CA ALA A 20 10.45 1.09 -18.32
C ALA A 20 8.98 1.47 -18.11
N THR A 21 8.27 0.74 -17.25
CA THR A 21 6.86 1.04 -16.93
C THR A 21 6.72 2.37 -16.18
N ILE A 22 7.58 2.62 -15.18
CA ILE A 22 7.58 3.89 -14.45
C ILE A 22 7.87 5.06 -15.40
N PHE A 23 8.87 4.90 -16.28
CA PHE A 23 9.20 5.89 -17.29
C PHE A 23 8.05 6.14 -18.25
N ALA A 24 7.42 5.08 -18.77
CA ALA A 24 6.28 5.17 -19.66
C ALA A 24 5.11 5.93 -19.02
N ILE A 25 4.78 5.63 -17.76
CA ILE A 25 3.73 6.34 -17.03
C ILE A 25 4.07 7.82 -16.89
N ARG A 26 5.31 8.18 -16.51
CA ARG A 26 5.70 9.60 -16.37
C ARG A 26 5.68 10.34 -17.70
N TYR A 27 6.16 9.70 -18.77
CA TYR A 27 6.18 10.28 -20.12
C TYR A 27 4.76 10.55 -20.62
N LEU A 28 3.85 9.59 -20.47
CA LEU A 28 2.46 9.73 -20.90
C LEU A 28 1.75 10.85 -20.14
N ARG A 29 1.97 10.92 -18.82
CA ARG A 29 1.37 11.93 -17.95
C ARG A 29 1.84 13.35 -18.30
N ASN A 30 3.11 13.51 -18.67
CA ASN A 30 3.62 14.81 -19.11
C ASN A 30 3.03 15.25 -20.45
N LYS A 31 2.79 14.30 -21.37
CA LYS A 31 2.13 14.57 -22.65
C LYS A 31 0.66 14.96 -22.47
N GLU A 32 -0.06 14.26 -21.59
CA GLU A 32 -1.44 14.59 -21.23
C GLU A 32 -1.54 15.98 -20.61
N ASN A 33 -0.62 16.34 -19.70
CA ASN A 33 -0.60 17.65 -19.07
C ASN A 33 -0.43 18.79 -20.08
N MET A 34 0.40 18.62 -21.11
CA MET A 34 0.53 19.62 -22.19
C MET A 34 -0.75 19.74 -23.01
N ALA A 35 -1.37 18.62 -23.37
CA ALA A 35 -2.65 18.61 -24.10
C ALA A 35 -3.80 19.25 -23.31
N LEU A 36 -3.77 19.18 -21.97
CA LEU A 36 -4.74 19.85 -21.10
C LEU A 36 -4.53 21.38 -21.10
N ILE A 37 -3.28 21.84 -21.00
CA ILE A 37 -2.93 23.27 -21.07
C ILE A 37 -3.35 23.86 -22.42
N GLU A 38 -3.12 23.15 -23.52
CA GLU A 38 -3.53 23.55 -24.88
C GLU A 38 -5.06 23.68 -25.03
N ARG A 39 -5.83 22.91 -24.24
CA ARG A 39 -7.30 22.99 -24.20
C ARG A 39 -7.82 24.04 -23.20
N GLY A 40 -6.93 24.83 -22.60
CA GLY A 40 -7.29 25.85 -21.60
C GLY A 40 -7.64 25.28 -20.22
N LEU A 41 -7.43 23.98 -20.00
CA LEU A 41 -7.58 23.34 -18.70
C LEU A 41 -6.26 23.47 -17.94
N ASN A 42 -6.34 23.84 -16.66
CA ASN A 42 -5.15 24.04 -15.84
C ASN A 42 -4.89 22.79 -14.97
N PRO A 43 -3.99 21.88 -15.36
CA PRO A 43 -3.78 20.61 -14.65
C PRO A 43 -3.31 20.82 -13.21
N LEU A 44 -2.67 21.95 -12.92
CA LEU A 44 -2.27 22.31 -11.56
C LEU A 44 -3.46 22.58 -10.64
N LYS A 45 -4.59 23.11 -11.13
CA LYS A 45 -5.76 23.36 -10.26
C LYS A 45 -6.45 22.06 -9.86
N ASP A 46 -6.53 21.11 -10.79
CA ASP A 46 -7.08 19.77 -10.53
C ASP A 46 -6.12 18.93 -9.70
N GLU A 47 -4.80 18.98 -9.97
CA GLU A 47 -3.80 18.33 -9.11
C GLU A 47 -3.75 18.96 -7.72
N VAL A 48 -3.82 20.28 -7.55
CA VAL A 48 -3.80 20.93 -6.23
C VAL A 48 -5.11 20.71 -5.46
N GLN A 49 -6.26 20.62 -6.13
CA GLN A 49 -7.50 20.15 -5.48
C GLN A 49 -7.41 18.68 -5.05
N LYS A 50 -6.73 17.83 -5.83
CA LYS A 50 -6.47 16.42 -5.51
C LYS A 50 -5.33 16.23 -4.49
N ALA A 51 -4.41 17.19 -4.43
CA ALA A 51 -3.25 17.28 -3.54
C ALA A 51 -3.50 18.21 -2.35
N ARG A 52 -4.77 18.44 -1.96
CA ARG A 52 -5.02 18.68 -0.54
C ARG A 52 -4.33 17.53 0.20
N PRO A 53 -3.48 17.81 1.20
CA PRO A 53 -2.84 16.75 1.97
C PRO A 53 -3.96 15.87 2.48
N ARG A 54 -4.11 14.66 1.90
CA ARG A 54 -5.10 13.69 2.34
C ARG A 54 -4.73 13.43 3.79
N PRO A 55 -5.47 13.95 4.79
CA PRO A 55 -5.07 13.85 6.19
C PRO A 55 -4.91 12.37 6.63
N PHE A 56 -5.46 11.47 5.83
CA PHE A 56 -5.53 10.04 6.04
C PHE A 56 -4.44 9.23 5.32
N ALA A 57 -3.46 9.85 4.62
CA ALA A 57 -2.37 9.08 4.01
C ALA A 57 -1.54 8.34 5.08
N SER A 58 -1.24 9.04 6.18
CA SER A 58 -0.61 8.44 7.38
C SER A 58 -1.52 7.42 8.06
N LEU A 59 -2.85 7.64 8.07
CA LEU A 59 -3.81 6.71 8.66
C LEU A 59 -3.99 5.43 7.82
N ARG A 60 -3.84 5.53 6.50
CA ARG A 60 -3.90 4.40 5.56
C ARG A 60 -2.76 3.41 5.75
N ILE A 61 -1.57 3.92 6.04
CA ILE A 61 -0.38 3.09 6.24
C ILE A 61 -0.20 2.74 7.73
N GLY A 62 -0.55 3.65 8.63
CA GLY A 62 -0.39 3.47 10.07
C GLY A 62 -1.30 2.39 10.66
N LEU A 63 -2.55 2.28 10.22
CA LEU A 63 -3.50 1.33 10.80
C LEU A 63 -3.14 -0.15 10.48
N PRO A 64 -2.78 -0.51 9.24
CA PRO A 64 -2.25 -1.85 8.94
C PRO A 64 -0.92 -2.13 9.65
N LEU A 65 -0.03 -1.14 9.77
CA LEU A 65 1.26 -1.28 10.46
C LEU A 65 1.06 -1.57 11.95
N LEU A 66 0.09 -0.89 12.57
CA LEU A 66 -0.32 -1.14 13.96
C LEU A 66 -0.92 -2.54 14.09
N GLY A 67 -1.79 -2.96 13.17
CA GLY A 67 -2.33 -4.32 13.12
C GLY A 67 -1.26 -5.40 12.99
N ALA A 68 -0.28 -5.21 12.11
CA ALA A 68 0.85 -6.14 11.95
C ALA A 68 1.72 -6.22 13.22
N GLY A 69 2.03 -5.08 13.84
CA GLY A 69 2.77 -5.04 15.10
C GLY A 69 2.00 -5.72 16.25
N PHE A 70 0.70 -5.48 16.33
CA PHE A 70 -0.16 -6.10 17.35
C PHE A 70 -0.30 -7.61 17.14
N GLY A 71 -0.36 -8.07 15.88
CA GLY A 71 -0.40 -9.49 15.56
C GLY A 71 0.90 -10.23 15.86
N LEU A 72 2.04 -9.58 15.64
CA LEU A 72 3.33 -10.13 16.03
C LEU A 72 3.47 -10.20 17.56
N PHE A 73 3.01 -9.16 18.27
CA PHE A 73 2.99 -9.14 19.73
C PHE A 73 2.10 -10.25 20.32
N LEU A 74 0.86 -10.40 19.81
CA LEU A 74 -0.04 -11.46 20.26
C LEU A 74 0.52 -12.85 19.97
N ALA A 75 1.13 -13.06 18.81
CA ALA A 75 1.77 -14.33 18.46
C ALA A 75 2.89 -14.68 19.45
N SER A 76 3.75 -13.71 19.80
CA SER A 76 4.81 -13.90 20.78
C SER A 76 4.28 -14.18 22.20
N VAL A 77 3.19 -13.54 22.61
CA VAL A 77 2.57 -13.81 23.93
C VAL A 77 2.00 -15.23 23.99
N ILE A 78 1.41 -15.70 22.90
CA ILE A 78 0.87 -17.07 22.80
C ILE A 78 2.00 -18.09 22.85
N ASP A 79 3.07 -17.87 22.10
CA ASP A 79 4.28 -18.72 22.09
C ASP A 79 4.89 -18.87 23.51
N LEU A 80 5.03 -17.75 24.24
CA LEU A 80 5.55 -17.77 25.61
C LEU A 80 4.65 -18.54 26.60
N ASN A 81 3.32 -18.52 26.42
CA ASN A 81 2.38 -19.19 27.32
C ASN A 81 2.15 -20.67 26.98
N MET A 82 2.24 -21.05 25.69
CA MET A 82 2.05 -22.44 25.26
C MET A 82 3.29 -23.30 25.44
N GLY A 83 4.43 -22.71 25.85
CA GLY A 83 5.66 -23.44 26.11
C GLY A 83 6.29 -23.97 24.82
N HIS A 84 6.86 -23.07 24.00
CA HIS A 84 7.75 -23.36 22.87
C HIS A 84 7.49 -24.72 22.17
N ILE A 85 6.30 -24.86 21.58
CA ILE A 85 5.92 -26.04 20.79
C ILE A 85 6.54 -25.94 19.40
N GLY A 86 7.87 -26.05 19.32
CA GLY A 86 8.66 -26.30 18.10
C GLY A 86 8.23 -25.59 16.80
N ASP A 87 8.44 -26.27 15.66
CA ASP A 87 8.26 -25.73 14.31
C ASP A 87 6.83 -25.28 13.95
N GLU A 88 5.81 -25.75 14.68
CA GLU A 88 4.39 -25.45 14.40
C GLU A 88 4.01 -24.00 14.73
N ILE A 89 4.76 -23.34 15.61
CA ILE A 89 4.55 -21.95 16.01
C ILE A 89 4.74 -20.96 14.84
N THR A 90 5.54 -21.32 13.83
CA THR A 90 5.76 -20.47 12.64
C THR A 90 4.44 -20.17 11.92
N GLY A 91 3.52 -21.13 11.88
CA GLY A 91 2.19 -20.93 11.29
C GLY A 91 1.33 -19.94 12.06
N VAL A 92 1.46 -19.93 13.39
CA VAL A 92 0.74 -19.00 14.27
C VAL A 92 1.25 -17.56 14.08
N TYR A 93 2.56 -17.37 13.96
CA TYR A 93 3.15 -16.07 13.63
C TYR A 93 2.65 -15.52 12.29
N PHE A 94 2.79 -16.29 11.21
CA PHE A 94 2.32 -15.85 9.89
C PHE A 94 0.80 -15.64 9.85
N GLY A 95 0.03 -16.49 10.52
CA GLY A 95 -1.43 -16.38 10.60
C GLY A 95 -1.88 -15.11 11.31
N LEU A 96 -1.38 -14.85 12.52
CA LEU A 96 -1.79 -13.69 13.33
C LEU A 96 -1.36 -12.36 12.72
N ILE A 97 -0.13 -12.27 12.21
CA ILE A 97 0.36 -11.05 11.55
C ILE A 97 -0.51 -10.75 10.33
N THR A 98 -0.77 -11.75 9.48
CA THR A 98 -1.54 -11.56 8.24
C THR A 98 -3.00 -11.23 8.55
N ALA A 99 -3.63 -11.91 9.51
CA ALA A 99 -5.01 -11.67 9.89
C ALA A 99 -5.22 -10.25 10.47
N LEU A 100 -4.36 -9.82 11.40
CA LEU A 100 -4.47 -8.50 12.03
C LEU A 100 -4.04 -7.36 11.09
N CYS A 101 -3.06 -7.59 10.22
CA CYS A 101 -2.72 -6.66 9.15
C CYS A 101 -3.90 -6.47 8.18
N GLY A 102 -4.56 -7.56 7.76
CA GLY A 102 -5.75 -7.52 6.91
C GLY A 102 -6.93 -6.78 7.55
N LEU A 103 -7.18 -7.03 8.84
CA LEU A 103 -8.18 -6.29 9.62
C LEU A 103 -7.83 -4.80 9.70
N GLY A 104 -6.57 -4.45 9.97
CA GLY A 104 -6.10 -3.07 9.98
C GLY A 104 -6.31 -2.36 8.63
N PHE A 105 -6.16 -3.07 7.52
CA PHE A 105 -6.45 -2.56 6.18
C PHE A 105 -7.95 -2.31 5.98
N PHE A 106 -8.80 -3.24 6.42
CA PHE A 106 -10.25 -3.11 6.31
C PHE A 106 -10.80 -1.95 7.15
N LEU A 107 -10.35 -1.81 8.41
CA LEU A 107 -10.75 -0.68 9.26
C LEU A 107 -10.32 0.66 8.65
N SER A 108 -9.13 0.72 8.07
CA SER A 108 -8.64 1.94 7.42
C SER A 108 -9.56 2.38 6.29
N TYR A 109 -9.98 1.43 5.44
CA TYR A 109 -10.92 1.69 4.36
C TYR A 109 -12.29 2.16 4.87
N LYS A 110 -12.80 1.53 5.94
CA LYS A 110 -14.10 1.91 6.52
C LYS A 110 -14.08 3.33 7.11
N ILE A 111 -12.97 3.72 7.74
CA ILE A 111 -12.78 5.08 8.25
C ILE A 111 -12.78 6.06 7.07
N GLU A 112 -11.98 5.82 6.02
CA GLU A 112 -11.93 6.68 4.82
C GLU A 112 -13.32 6.87 4.19
N MET A 113 -14.11 5.79 4.08
CA MET A 113 -15.48 5.84 3.58
C MET A 113 -16.42 6.69 4.44
N LYS A 114 -16.29 6.66 5.78
CA LYS A 114 -17.14 7.44 6.67
C LYS A 114 -16.88 8.94 6.50
N TRP A 115 -15.61 9.33 6.43
CA TRP A 115 -15.21 10.71 6.22
C TRP A 115 -15.70 11.27 4.88
N TRP A 116 -15.68 10.44 3.83
CA TRP A 116 -16.15 10.87 2.51
C TRP A 116 -17.64 11.22 2.51
N LYS A 117 -18.46 10.44 3.23
CA LYS A 117 -19.89 10.71 3.39
C LYS A 117 -20.15 11.98 4.19
N GLU A 118 -19.44 12.19 5.30
CA GLU A 118 -19.56 13.41 6.11
C GLU A 118 -19.12 14.67 5.36
N ASP A 119 -18.11 14.56 4.48
CA ASP A 119 -17.69 15.69 3.64
C ASP A 119 -18.72 16.01 2.55
N GLU A 120 -19.34 14.98 1.95
CA GLU A 120 -20.40 15.17 0.95
C GLU A 120 -21.65 15.85 1.53
N ASP A 121 -22.05 15.48 2.75
CA ASP A 121 -23.19 16.12 3.44
C ASP A 121 -22.89 17.57 3.84
N ARG A 122 -21.64 17.92 4.15
CA ARG A 122 -21.25 19.33 4.42
C ARG A 122 -21.22 20.23 3.18
N ARG A 123 -21.24 19.63 1.98
CA ARG A 123 -21.16 20.36 0.70
C ARG A 123 -22.52 20.58 0.05
N LYS A 124 -23.59 20.00 0.61
CA LYS A 124 -24.99 20.25 0.24
C LYS A 124 -25.58 21.33 1.14
#